data_AF-A0A1Y1Q7D5-F1
#
_entry.id   AF-A0A1Y1Q7D5-F1
#
_cell.length_a   1.000
_cell.length_b   1.000
_cell.length_c   1.000
_cell.angle_alpha   90.00
_cell.angle_beta   90.00
_cell.angle_gamma   90.00
#
_symmetry.space_group_name_H-M   'P 1'
#
loop_
_entity.id
_entity.type
_entity.pdbx_description
1 polymer ?
#
loop_
_entity_poly.entity_id
_entity_poly.type
_entity_poly.pdbx_seq_one_letter_code
_entity_poly.pdbx_strand_id
1 'polypeptide(L)'
;MSEDRPTYLTLQQELDALDLRDTITNDPSASHWLKRAVAELWERDVVDALNDLDVLRELLEAKHHAHVLTLKRMITPETGYGTDEL
;
A
#
# COMPACT_ATOMS: atom_id res chain seq x y z
N MET A 1 -41.98 -12.72 -8.11
CA MET A 1 -41.30 -11.44 -7.87
C MET A 1 -39.87 -11.75 -7.47
N SER A 2 -38.90 -11.47 -8.35
CA SER A 2 -37.49 -11.88 -8.22
C SER A 2 -36.57 -10.74 -8.60
N GLU A 3 -36.75 -9.57 -7.98
CA GLU A 3 -35.96 -8.37 -8.28
C GLU A 3 -34.95 -7.97 -7.19
N ASP A 4 -34.80 -8.76 -6.11
CA ASP A 4 -34.13 -8.23 -4.91
C ASP A 4 -32.71 -8.76 -4.64
N ARG A 5 -32.32 -9.95 -5.12
CA ARG A 5 -31.03 -10.56 -4.73
C ARG A 5 -29.77 -9.81 -5.20
N PRO A 6 -29.69 -9.29 -6.44
CA PRO A 6 -28.51 -8.56 -6.90
C PRO A 6 -28.29 -7.27 -6.10
N THR A 7 -29.38 -6.58 -5.77
CA THR A 7 -29.40 -5.32 -5.03
C THR A 7 -28.94 -5.47 -3.58
N TYR A 8 -29.30 -6.57 -2.91
CA TYR A 8 -28.82 -6.83 -1.55
C TYR A 8 -27.33 -7.11 -1.48
N LEU A 9 -26.77 -7.80 -2.48
CA LEU A 9 -25.34 -8.10 -2.53
C LEU A 9 -24.50 -6.82 -2.70
N THR A 10 -24.95 -5.88 -3.52
CA THR A 10 -24.27 -4.59 -3.72
C THR A 10 -24.34 -3.73 -2.46
N LEU A 11 -25.50 -3.69 -1.78
CA LEU A 11 -25.64 -2.95 -0.51
C LEU A 11 -24.76 -3.52 0.60
N GLN A 12 -24.62 -4.86 0.67
CA GLN A 12 -23.73 -5.48 1.66
C GLN A 12 -22.27 -5.08 1.41
N GLN A 13 -21.83 -5.05 0.15
CA GLN A 13 -20.47 -4.62 -0.20
C GLN A 13 -20.20 -3.16 0.18
N GLU A 14 -21.17 -2.27 -0.03
CA GLU A 14 -21.07 -0.87 0.38
C GLU A 14 -20.99 -0.72 1.91
N LEU A 15 -21.80 -1.49 2.64
CA LEU A 15 -21.78 -1.49 4.11
C LEU A 15 -20.45 -2.01 4.66
N ASP A 16 -19.96 -3.12 4.11
CA ASP A 16 -18.67 -3.71 4.49
C ASP A 16 -17.51 -2.72 4.25
N ALA A 17 -17.56 -1.92 3.17
CA ALA A 17 -16.57 -0.91 2.87
C ALA A 17 -16.59 0.25 3.89
N LEU A 18 -17.78 0.68 4.32
CA LEU A 18 -17.94 1.69 5.38
C LEU A 18 -17.43 1.17 6.74
N ASP A 19 -17.74 -0.08 7.09
CA ASP A 19 -17.27 -0.70 8.32
C ASP A 19 -15.74 -0.83 8.34
N LEU A 20 -15.13 -1.17 7.20
CA LEU A 20 -13.67 -1.21 7.07
C LEU A 20 -13.05 0.19 7.25
N ARG A 21 -13.63 1.22 6.63
CA ARG A 21 -13.19 2.62 6.79
C ARG A 21 -13.18 3.03 8.26
N ASP A 22 -14.27 2.75 8.98
CA ASP A 22 -14.42 3.13 10.38
C ASP A 22 -13.48 2.34 11.28
N THR A 23 -13.27 1.06 10.98
CA THR A 23 -12.28 0.22 11.67
C THR A 23 -10.88 0.82 11.55
N ILE A 24 -10.44 1.17 10.34
CA ILE A 24 -9.09 1.73 10.11
C ILE A 24 -8.95 3.11 10.77
N THR A 25 -9.96 3.97 10.65
CA THR A 25 -9.90 5.34 11.15
C THR A 25 -9.81 5.37 12.68
N ASN A 26 -10.54 4.47 13.34
CA ASN A 26 -10.61 4.40 14.80
C ASN A 26 -9.53 3.50 15.43
N ASP A 27 -8.85 2.67 14.65
CA ASP A 27 -7.77 1.80 15.15
C ASP A 27 -6.55 2.64 15.61
N PRO A 28 -6.19 2.66 16.91
CA PRO A 28 -5.04 3.41 17.39
C PRO A 28 -3.69 2.88 16.88
N SER A 29 -3.62 1.64 16.41
CA SER A 29 -2.41 1.02 15.85
C SER A 29 -2.20 1.35 14.37
N ALA A 30 -3.26 1.76 13.67
CA ALA A 30 -3.16 2.18 12.28
C ALA A 30 -2.34 3.47 12.16
N SER A 31 -1.42 3.49 11.18
CA SER A 31 -0.55 4.64 10.97
C SER A 31 -1.34 5.90 10.57
N HIS A 32 -0.86 7.08 10.97
CA HIS A 32 -1.45 8.35 10.56
C HIS A 32 -1.53 8.51 9.04
N TRP A 33 -0.57 7.96 8.29
CA TRP A 33 -0.57 8.00 6.83
C TRP A 33 -1.75 7.21 6.25
N LEU A 34 -1.98 5.99 6.75
CA LEU A 34 -3.11 5.17 6.30
C LEU A 34 -4.46 5.81 6.62
N LYS A 35 -4.63 6.35 7.84
CA LYS A 35 -5.88 7.02 8.24
C LYS A 35 -6.21 8.20 7.34
N ARG A 36 -5.20 9.00 6.99
CA ARG A 36 -5.36 10.12 6.05
C ARG A 36 -5.71 9.65 4.65
N ALA A 37 -5.01 8.63 4.14
CA ALA A 37 -5.30 8.08 2.81
C ALA A 37 -6.73 7.53 2.71
N VAL A 38 -7.24 6.87 3.76
CA VAL A 38 -8.63 6.38 3.81
C VAL A 38 -9.64 7.53 3.79
N ALA A 39 -9.38 8.62 4.54
CA ALA A 39 -10.24 9.80 4.52
C ALA A 39 -10.25 10.47 3.14
N GLU A 40 -9.07 10.69 2.56
CA GLU A 40 -8.90 11.32 1.24
C GLU A 40 -9.51 10.46 0.10
N LEU A 41 -9.46 9.13 0.21
CA LEU A 41 -10.06 8.22 -0.78
C LEU A 41 -11.60 8.38 -0.87
N TRP A 42 -12.25 8.76 0.23
CA TRP A 42 -13.70 8.97 0.25
C TRP A 42 -14.14 10.29 -0.42
N GLU A 43 -13.20 11.19 -0.68
CA GLU A 43 -13.44 12.51 -1.28
C GLU A 43 -13.02 12.60 -2.76
N ARG A 44 -12.31 11.58 -3.27
CA ARG A 44 -11.73 11.57 -4.63
C ARG A 44 -12.55 10.76 -5.62
N ASP A 45 -12.39 11.10 -6.89
CA ASP A 45 -12.84 10.25 -8.00
C ASP A 45 -12.14 8.88 -7.93
N VAL A 46 -12.92 7.82 -8.10
CA VAL A 46 -12.44 6.44 -7.93
C VAL A 46 -11.40 6.04 -8.97
N VAL A 47 -11.51 6.52 -10.21
CA VAL A 47 -10.57 6.19 -11.29
C VAL A 47 -9.23 6.88 -11.04
N ASP A 48 -9.27 8.16 -10.68
CA ASP A 48 -8.05 8.92 -10.33
C ASP A 48 -7.38 8.34 -9.08
N ALA A 49 -8.16 7.97 -8.06
CA ALA A 49 -7.62 7.37 -6.84
C ALA A 49 -6.92 6.03 -7.11
N LEU A 50 -7.49 5.17 -7.97
CA LEU A 50 -6.87 3.90 -8.35
C LEU A 50 -5.56 4.12 -9.11
N ASN A 51 -5.54 5.04 -10.08
CA ASN A 51 -4.33 5.36 -10.84
C ASN A 51 -3.20 5.88 -9.92
N ASP A 52 -3.53 6.77 -8.98
CA ASP A 52 -2.56 7.29 -8.03
C ASP A 52 -2.02 6.21 -7.08
N LEU A 53 -2.87 5.26 -6.65
CA LEU A 53 -2.46 4.13 -5.82
C LEU A 53 -1.50 3.20 -6.55
N ASP A 54 -1.67 3.01 -7.86
CA ASP A 54 -0.73 2.22 -8.67
C ASP A 54 0.63 2.90 -8.76
N VAL A 55 0.67 4.22 -9.01
CA VAL A 55 1.91 5.01 -9.00
C VAL A 55 2.60 4.95 -7.63
N LEU A 56 1.84 5.10 -6.54
CA LEU A 56 2.38 5.01 -5.18
C LEU A 56 2.95 3.62 -4.87
N ARG A 57 2.33 2.55 -5.38
CA ARG A 57 2.84 1.19 -5.25
C ARG A 57 4.18 1.04 -5.95
N GLU A 58 4.29 1.46 -7.20
CA GLU A 58 5.55 1.41 -7.96
C GLU A 58 6.69 2.16 -7.25
N LEU A 59 6.40 3.36 -6.74
CA LEU A 59 7.37 4.15 -5.98
C LEU A 59 7.80 3.47 -4.68
N LEU A 60 6.86 2.82 -3.98
CA LEU A 60 7.16 2.10 -2.75
C LEU A 60 8.04 0.87 -3.01
N GLU A 61 7.76 0.13 -4.08
CA GLU A 61 8.58 -1.01 -4.51
C GLU A 61 10.00 -0.58 -4.88
N ALA A 62 10.16 0.51 -5.64
CA ALA A 62 11.45 1.08 -5.97
C ALA A 62 12.22 1.53 -4.71
N LYS A 63 11.56 2.20 -3.77
CA LYS A 63 12.14 2.63 -2.49
C LYS A 63 12.60 1.43 -1.66
N HIS A 64 11.78 0.38 -1.57
CA HIS A 64 12.13 -0.84 -0.86
C HIS A 64 13.35 -1.53 -1.49
N HIS A 65 13.38 -1.65 -2.82
CA HIS A 65 14.51 -2.22 -3.53
C HIS A 65 15.82 -1.46 -3.27
N ALA A 66 15.79 -0.13 -3.34
CA ALA A 66 16.95 0.71 -3.04
C ALA A 66 17.43 0.55 -1.59
N HIS A 67 16.50 0.40 -0.64
CA HIS A 67 16.84 0.16 0.77
C HIS A 67 17.54 -1.19 0.95
N VAL A 68 17.03 -2.25 0.33
CA VAL A 68 17.64 -3.59 0.35
C VAL A 68 19.04 -3.57 -0.25
N LEU A 69 19.25 -2.90 -1.39
CA LEU A 69 20.58 -2.77 -2.00
C LEU A 69 21.56 -2.01 -1.09
N THR A 70 21.08 -0.96 -0.43
CA THR A 70 21.90 -0.19 0.53
C THR A 70 22.35 -1.06 1.69
N LEU A 71 21.42 -1.83 2.28
CA LEU A 71 21.72 -2.77 3.35
C LEU A 71 22.72 -3.84 2.91
N LYS A 72 22.53 -4.42 1.72
CA LYS A 72 23.47 -5.42 1.14
C LYS A 72 24.88 -4.87 1.00
N ARG A 73 25.04 -3.62 0.55
CA ARG A 73 26.35 -2.96 0.46
C ARG A 73 27.00 -2.76 1.83
N MET A 74 26.22 -2.46 2.87
CA MET A 74 26.75 -2.24 4.22
C MET A 74 27.24 -3.54 4.90
N ILE A 75 26.70 -4.70 4.51
CA ILE A 75 27.05 -6.00 5.11
C ILE A 75 28.02 -6.83 4.27
N THR A 76 28.32 -6.43 3.03
CA THR A 76 29.30 -7.12 2.19
C THR A 76 30.67 -6.51 2.47
N PRO A 77 31.61 -7.22 3.12
CA PRO A 77 32.98 -6.74 3.23
C PRO A 77 33.54 -6.58 1.81
N GLU A 78 34.19 -5.45 1.54
CA GLU A 78 35.07 -5.26 0.39
C GLU A 78 36.06 -6.42 0.39
N THR A 79 35.76 -7.48 -0.38
CA THR A 79 36.70 -8.56 -0.63
C THR A 79 37.69 -7.99 -1.62
N GLY A 80 38.63 -7.20 -1.08
CA GLY A 80 39.81 -6.73 -1.78
C GLY A 80 40.50 -7.94 -2.38
N TYR A 81 40.49 -7.98 -3.70
CA TYR A 81 41.25 -8.91 -4.52
C TYR A 81 42.68 -9.00 -3.97
N GLY A 82 43.10 -10.23 -3.67
CA GLY A 82 44.51 -10.52 -3.54
C GLY A 82 45.19 -10.14 -4.86
N THR A 83 45.99 -9.09 -4.81
CA THR A 83 47.11 -8.94 -5.74
C THR A 83 48.16 -9.94 -5.27
N ASP A 84 48.06 -11.18 -5.77
CA ASP A 84 49.23 -12.02 -5.94
C ASP A 84 50.15 -11.29 -6.93
N GLU A 85 51.04 -10.45 -6.40
CA GLU A 85 52.23 -10.02 -7.12
C GLU A 85 53.33 -11.06 -6.87
N LEU A 86 53.79 -11.63 -7.98
CA LEU A 86 54.89 -12.58 -8.14
C LEU A 86 56.25 -11.98 -7.72
#